data_AF-S2EMD2-F1
#
_entry.id   AF-S2EMD2-F1
#
_cell.length_a   1.000
_cell.length_b   1.000
_cell.length_c   1.000
_cell.angle_alpha   90.00
_cell.angle_beta   90.00
_cell.angle_gamma   90.00
#
_symmetry.space_group_name_H-M   'P 1'
#
loop_
_entity.id
_entity.type
_entity.pdbx_description
1 polymer ?
#
loop_
_entity_poly.entity_id
_entity_poly.type
_entity_poly.pdbx_seq_one_letter_code
_entity_poly.pdbx_strand_id
1 'polypeptide(L)'
;YLFKTLKLTVDDKCFVFQDGRQFCTNEDYSLRFFINDQEVKDIRDYETMDKDRILIAYGAETPEEIQDLLKQVDTQPIIEK
;
A
#
# COMPACT_ATOMS: atom_id res chain seq x y z
N TYR A 1 12.65 -7.93 0.43
CA TYR A 1 11.94 -7.85 -0.86
C TYR A 1 11.21 -6.51 -0.95
N LEU A 2 10.69 -6.15 -2.15
CA LEU A 2 10.37 -4.81 -2.68
C LEU A 2 10.67 -3.59 -1.79
N PHE A 3 9.94 -3.40 -0.69
CA PHE A 3 10.05 -2.23 0.20
C PHE A 3 11.47 -2.03 0.74
N LYS A 4 12.17 -3.10 1.10
CA LYS A 4 13.59 -3.02 1.50
C LYS A 4 14.48 -2.52 0.36
N THR A 5 14.18 -2.90 -0.89
CA THR A 5 14.90 -2.44 -2.09
C THR A 5 14.62 -0.96 -2.39
N LEU A 6 13.37 -0.52 -2.19
CA LEU A 6 12.95 0.88 -2.25
C LEU A 6 13.42 1.70 -1.03
N LYS A 7 14.07 1.04 -0.07
CA LYS A 7 14.52 1.58 1.22
C LYS A 7 13.39 2.22 2.05
N LEU A 8 12.19 1.68 1.90
CA LEU A 8 11.01 2.00 2.70
C LEU A 8 10.95 1.05 3.89
N THR A 9 10.63 1.57 5.06
CA THR A 9 10.41 0.74 6.24
C THR A 9 8.92 0.58 6.44
N VAL A 10 8.46 -0.65 6.58
CA VAL A 10 7.06 -0.99 6.82
C VAL A 10 7.01 -1.88 8.04
N ASP A 11 6.08 -1.60 8.95
CA ASP A 11 5.69 -2.49 10.04
C ASP A 11 4.15 -2.65 10.09
N ASP A 12 3.64 -3.32 11.13
CA ASP A 12 2.20 -3.59 11.30
C ASP A 12 1.35 -2.33 11.51
N LYS A 13 1.98 -1.17 11.74
CA LYS A 13 1.31 0.10 12.02
C LYS A 13 1.78 1.24 11.14
N CYS A 14 3.02 1.23 10.68
CA CYS A 14 3.70 2.38 10.13
C CYS A 14 4.30 2.11 8.75
N PHE A 15 4.13 3.07 7.86
CA PHE A 15 4.85 3.18 6.60
C PHE A 15 5.80 4.38 6.66
N VAL A 16 7.10 4.13 6.61
CA VAL A 16 8.15 5.13 6.86
C VAL A 16 9.05 5.32 5.65
N PHE A 17 9.13 6.57 5.19
CA PHE A 17 9.97 7.01 4.10
C PHE A 17 11.40 7.32 4.56
N GLN A 18 12.34 7.28 3.62
CA GLN A 18 13.75 7.63 3.81
C GLN A 18 13.97 9.03 4.41
N ASP A 19 13.05 9.96 4.11
CA ASP A 19 13.10 11.35 4.55
C ASP A 19 12.56 11.57 5.97
N GLY A 20 12.18 10.50 6.67
CA GLY A 20 11.66 10.53 8.02
C GLY A 20 10.15 10.75 8.12
N ARG A 21 9.44 10.95 7.00
CA ARG A 21 7.97 10.95 7.02
C ARG A 21 7.46 9.56 7.35
N GLN A 22 6.53 9.50 8.31
CA GLN A 22 5.91 8.27 8.76
C GLN A 22 4.40 8.41 8.73
N PHE A 23 3.74 7.34 8.30
CA PHE A 23 2.30 7.23 8.19
C PHE A 23 1.87 6.04 9.03
N CYS A 24 1.39 6.32 10.25
CA CYS A 24 1.16 5.31 11.28
C CYS A 24 -0.31 5.27 11.69
N THR A 25 -0.90 4.08 11.70
CA THR A 25 -2.27 3.84 12.21
C THR A 25 -2.40 4.39 13.63
N ASN A 26 -3.44 5.18 13.86
CA ASN A 26 -3.79 5.79 15.14
C ASN A 26 -5.33 5.78 15.32
N GLU A 27 -5.86 6.59 16.23
CA GLU A 27 -7.30 6.62 16.54
C GLU A 27 -8.15 7.15 15.37
N ASP A 28 -7.60 8.10 14.59
CA ASP A 28 -8.32 8.79 13.52
C ASP A 28 -7.96 8.27 12.12
N TYR A 29 -6.79 7.65 11.96
CA TYR A 29 -6.24 7.27 10.67
C TYR A 29 -5.77 5.81 10.65
N SER A 30 -6.03 5.13 9.54
CA SER A 30 -5.67 3.73 9.32
C SER A 30 -4.73 3.58 8.13
N LEU A 31 -3.70 2.76 8.31
CA LEU A 31 -2.86 2.25 7.23
C LEU A 31 -3.46 0.93 6.74
N ARG A 32 -3.82 0.85 5.46
CA ARG A 32 -4.47 -0.30 4.83
C ARG A 32 -3.71 -0.72 3.58
N PHE A 33 -3.66 -2.03 3.35
CA PHE A 33 -2.90 -2.61 2.25
C PHE A 33 -3.78 -3.48 1.38
N PHE A 34 -3.63 -3.38 0.07
CA PHE A 34 -4.34 -4.21 -0.88
C PHE A 34 -3.38 -4.75 -1.93
N ILE A 35 -3.55 -6.03 -2.25
CA ILE A 35 -2.84 -6.72 -3.33
C ILE A 35 -3.91 -7.28 -4.27
N ASN A 36 -3.91 -6.83 -5.52
CA ASN A 36 -4.90 -7.24 -6.53
C ASN A 36 -6.34 -7.15 -5.97
N ASP A 37 -6.69 -5.96 -5.45
CA ASP A 37 -7.96 -5.59 -4.82
C ASP A 37 -8.33 -6.29 -3.50
N GLN A 38 -7.49 -7.22 -3.02
CA GLN A 38 -7.73 -7.92 -1.76
C GLN A 38 -7.01 -7.24 -0.61
N GLU A 39 -7.76 -6.86 0.42
CA GLU A 39 -7.18 -6.31 1.65
C GLU A 39 -6.34 -7.37 2.37
N VAL A 40 -5.12 -7.00 2.73
CA VAL A 40 -4.18 -7.86 3.46
C VAL A 40 -3.72 -7.14 4.72
N LYS A 41 -3.39 -7.93 5.75
CA LYS A 41 -2.91 -7.38 7.03
C LYS A 41 -1.47 -6.87 6.98
N ASP A 42 -0.68 -7.41 6.06
CA ASP A 42 0.76 -7.17 5.98
C ASP A 42 1.24 -7.42 4.54
N ILE A 43 2.24 -6.66 4.12
CA ILE A 43 2.88 -6.73 2.79
C ILE A 43 4.41 -6.92 2.87
N ARG A 44 4.99 -6.97 4.07
CA ARG A 44 6.44 -6.99 4.29
C ARG A 44 7.12 -8.22 3.66
N ASP A 45 6.46 -9.36 3.79
CA ASP A 45 6.95 -10.65 3.32
C ASP A 45 6.36 -11.04 1.96
N TYR A 46 5.58 -10.17 1.34
CA TYR A 46 5.00 -10.43 0.03
C TYR A 46 6.07 -10.41 -1.07
N GLU A 47 6.14 -11.47 -1.85
CA GLU A 47 6.98 -11.54 -3.04
C GLU A 47 6.18 -11.02 -4.25
N THR A 48 6.51 -9.80 -4.69
CA THR A 48 5.82 -9.16 -5.82
C THR A 48 6.11 -9.86 -7.14
N MET A 49 5.04 -10.14 -7.88
CA MET A 49 5.12 -10.69 -9.23
C MET A 49 4.88 -9.62 -10.30
N ASP A 50 5.24 -9.93 -11.54
CA ASP A 50 4.86 -9.10 -12.67
C ASP A 50 3.33 -8.93 -12.71
N LYS A 51 2.88 -7.73 -13.07
CA LYS A 51 1.46 -7.34 -13.16
C LYS A 51 0.71 -7.19 -11.83
N ASP A 52 1.36 -7.38 -10.68
CA ASP A 52 0.73 -7.10 -9.39
C ASP A 52 0.35 -5.63 -9.23
N ARG A 53 -0.85 -5.41 -8.71
CA ARG A 53 -1.35 -4.10 -8.31
C ARG A 53 -1.35 -4.00 -6.79
N ILE A 54 -0.63 -3.00 -6.26
CA ILE A 54 -0.51 -2.78 -4.81
C ILE A 54 -1.05 -1.39 -4.49
N LEU A 55 -2.04 -1.32 -3.60
CA LEU A 55 -2.52 -0.07 -3.01
C LEU A 55 -2.06 -0.02 -1.55
N ILE A 56 -1.45 1.10 -1.17
CA ILE A 56 -1.16 1.46 0.22
C ILE A 56 -1.94 2.74 0.50
N ALA A 57 -2.99 2.63 1.30
CA ALA A 57 -3.85 3.75 1.68
C ALA A 57 -3.56 4.15 3.13
N TYR A 58 -3.44 5.45 3.40
CA TYR A 58 -3.27 5.98 4.74
C TYR A 58 -4.19 7.18 4.94
N GLY A 59 -5.16 7.03 5.83
CA GLY A 59 -6.15 8.06 6.07
C GLY A 59 -7.37 7.52 6.81
N ALA A 60 -8.43 8.32 6.77
CA ALA A 60 -9.73 8.02 7.35
C ALA A 60 -10.73 7.61 6.24
N GLU A 61 -10.23 7.02 5.16
CA GLU A 61 -11.03 6.76 3.96
C GLU A 61 -12.20 5.84 4.27
N THR A 62 -13.38 6.20 3.75
CA THR A 62 -14.56 5.33 3.80
C THR A 62 -14.37 4.13 2.87
N PRO A 63 -15.17 3.06 3.03
CA PRO A 63 -15.16 1.95 2.08
C PRO A 63 -15.35 2.38 0.63
N GLU A 64 -16.21 3.37 0.36
CA GLU A 64 -16.45 3.91 -0.98
C GLU A 64 -15.22 4.61 -1.56
N GLU A 65 -14.53 5.42 -0.75
CA GLU A 65 -13.30 6.11 -1.17
C GLU A 65 -12.17 5.11 -1.49
N ILE A 66 -12.04 4.04 -0.70
CA ILE A 66 -11.11 2.95 -0.99
C ILE A 66 -11.44 2.26 -2.33
N GLN A 67 -12.72 2.02 -2.62
CA GLN A 67 -13.12 1.43 -3.91
C GLN A 67 -12.72 2.32 -5.09
N ASP A 68 -12.82 3.64 -4.95
CA ASP A 68 -12.41 4.57 -6.00
C ASP A 68 -10.89 4.63 -6.16
N LEU A 69 -10.11 4.44 -5.08
CA LEU A 69 -8.65 4.27 -5.17
C LEU A 69 -8.27 2.97 -5.88
N LEU A 70 -8.94 1.86 -5.59
CA LEU A 70 -8.68 0.57 -6.26
C LEU A 70 -8.94 0.68 -7.77
N LYS A 71 -10.07 1.26 -8.18
CA LYS A 71 -10.36 1.55 -9.60
C LYS A 71 -9.27 2.40 -10.26
N GLN A 72 -8.77 3.43 -9.56
CA GLN A 72 -7.69 4.26 -10.07
C GLN A 72 -6.43 3.44 -10.30
N VAL A 73 -6.06 2.58 -9.34
CA VAL A 73 -4.92 1.67 -9.50
C VAL A 73 -5.12 0.76 -10.70
N ASP A 74 -6.31 0.21 -10.93
CA ASP A 74 -6.63 -0.64 -12.09
C ASP A 74 -6.44 0.05 -13.44
N THR A 75 -6.69 1.36 -13.52
CA THR A 75 -6.50 2.12 -14.77
C THR A 75 -5.03 2.36 -15.10
N GLN A 76 -4.10 2.15 -14.17
CA GLN A 76 -2.68 2.39 -14.41
C GLN A 76 -2.12 1.35 -15.40
N PRO A 77 -1.36 1.79 -16.42
CA PRO A 77 -0.74 0.89 -17.38
C PRO A 77 0.38 0.10 -16.69
N ILE A 78 0.49 -1.18 -17.05
CA ILE A 78 1.60 -2.02 -16.62
C ILE A 78 2.74 -1.83 -17.62
N ILE A 79 3.92 -1.47 -17.12
CA ILE A 79 5.11 -1.30 -17.97
C ILE A 79 5.74 -2.67 -18.17
N GLU A 80 5.49 -3.27 -19.33
CA GLU A 80 6.18 -4.48 -19.76
C GLU A 80 7.60 -4.11 -20.24
N LYS A 81 8.61 -4.91 -19.85
CA LYS A 81 10.01 -4.71 -20.24
C LYS A 81 10.37 -5.43 -21.54
#